data_AF-A0A9W2Z8G9-F1
#
_entry.id   AF-A0A9W2Z8G9-F1
#
_cell.length_a   1.000
_cell.length_b   1.000
_cell.length_c   1.000
_cell.angle_alpha   90.00
_cell.angle_beta   90.00
_cell.angle_gamma   90.00
#
_symmetry.space_group_name_H-M   'P 1'
#
loop_
_entity.id
_entity.type
_entity.pdbx_description
1 polymer ?
#
loop_
_entity_poly.entity_id
_entity_poly.type
_entity_poly.pdbx_seq_one_letter_code
_entity_poly.pdbx_strand_id
1 'polypeptide(L)'
;MQEKMDTLDIGIRTMQDKIDTLDSGIRTELVSVNQKKTTMEVTMNQRVDVVEKDIEELKVQVREGLSKAPVSNTGSMLPEVLVKINTGSMLPEGLVKMKPPVFDGSVSWSVYRRQFEAAAKVNKWGSEEEKATALVLALRGKASEVLQSIPNQQDYAVLVQAMELRYGDEHLQEVYRVQLKTRQQRVSETLQELKTDIERLAHLAYPTAAQEFFEVIVIDAFIDAVRDPELKKVIRVSGKRKASEALVYALSYEAAKNASINSHHGRRLEVQEEDLTQVLRRITEVLVEYKPSRSQGAHRATRVRCWNCGESGHIQRMCRRTPNQQEAIQHRSETGAWPGANGYQEN
;
A
#
# COMPACT_ATOMS: atom_id res chain seq x y z
N MET A 1 49.06 -15.86 -16.24
CA MET A 1 48.64 -14.57 -15.62
C MET A 1 48.11 -13.62 -16.68
N GLN A 2 48.89 -13.31 -17.73
CA GLN A 2 48.50 -12.44 -18.86
C GLN A 2 47.03 -12.61 -19.31
N GLU A 3 46.66 -13.82 -19.74
CA GLU A 3 45.29 -14.19 -20.16
C GLU A 3 44.17 -13.71 -19.20
N LYS A 4 44.38 -13.75 -17.89
CA LYS A 4 43.41 -13.25 -16.91
C LYS A 4 43.33 -11.72 -16.87
N MET A 5 44.45 -11.03 -17.09
CA MET A 5 44.47 -9.57 -17.25
C MET A 5 43.79 -9.18 -18.57
N ASP A 6 44.07 -9.89 -19.66
CA ASP A 6 43.45 -9.64 -20.96
C ASP A 6 41.91 -9.79 -20.88
N THR A 7 41.40 -10.83 -20.19
CA THR A 7 39.95 -10.96 -19.94
C THR A 7 39.37 -9.87 -19.04
N LEU A 8 40.15 -9.33 -18.11
CA LEU A 8 39.72 -8.24 -17.22
C LEU A 8 39.60 -6.93 -18.01
N ASP A 9 40.58 -6.63 -18.85
CA ASP A 9 40.62 -5.47 -19.74
C ASP A 9 39.45 -5.47 -20.74
N ILE A 10 39.14 -6.62 -21.33
CA ILE A 10 37.96 -6.78 -22.20
C ILE A 10 36.67 -6.52 -21.40
N GLY A 11 36.59 -7.02 -20.16
CA GLY A 11 35.47 -6.76 -19.26
C GLY A 11 35.31 -5.27 -18.92
N ILE A 12 36.40 -4.58 -18.62
CA ILE A 12 36.41 -3.14 -18.31
C ILE A 12 35.95 -2.32 -19.52
N ARG A 13 36.48 -2.59 -20.72
CA ARG A 13 36.04 -1.92 -21.96
C ARG A 13 34.55 -2.15 -22.23
N THR A 14 34.09 -3.39 -22.10
CA THR A 14 32.67 -3.77 -22.25
C THR A 14 31.75 -3.08 -21.22
N MET A 15 32.27 -2.70 -20.05
CA MET A 15 31.52 -1.90 -19.07
C MET A 15 31.54 -0.41 -19.42
N GLN A 16 32.67 0.13 -19.90
CA GLN A 16 32.77 1.52 -20.35
C GLN A 16 31.82 1.78 -21.53
N ASP A 17 31.83 0.93 -22.55
CA ASP A 17 30.95 1.05 -23.74
C ASP A 17 29.46 1.12 -23.32
N LYS A 18 29.07 0.37 -22.28
CA LYS A 18 27.71 0.38 -21.72
C LYS A 18 27.40 1.64 -20.92
N ILE A 19 28.37 2.16 -20.17
CA ILE A 19 28.25 3.44 -19.46
C ILE A 19 28.05 4.58 -20.47
N ASP A 20 28.86 4.63 -21.52
CA ASP A 20 28.79 5.68 -22.54
C ASP A 20 27.49 5.59 -23.37
N THR A 21 26.99 4.36 -23.61
CA THR A 21 25.66 4.11 -24.21
C THR A 21 24.52 4.58 -23.31
N LEU A 22 24.59 4.33 -21.99
CA LEU A 22 23.57 4.78 -21.04
C LEU A 22 23.59 6.31 -20.88
N ASP A 23 24.76 6.91 -20.79
CA ASP A 23 24.95 8.36 -20.60
C ASP A 23 24.53 9.16 -21.85
N SER A 24 24.77 8.64 -23.05
CA SER A 24 24.21 9.21 -24.30
C SER A 24 22.69 9.05 -24.40
N GLY A 25 22.13 7.91 -23.96
CA GLY A 25 20.68 7.72 -23.85
C GLY A 25 20.02 8.71 -22.87
N ILE A 26 20.60 8.87 -21.67
CA ILE A 26 20.14 9.83 -20.65
C ILE A 26 20.19 11.27 -21.18
N ARG A 27 21.27 11.66 -21.88
CA ARG A 27 21.34 12.98 -22.54
C ARG A 27 20.24 13.18 -23.57
N THR A 28 19.92 12.16 -24.36
CA THR A 28 18.87 12.25 -25.41
C THR A 28 17.48 12.43 -24.80
N GLU A 29 17.13 11.65 -23.77
CA GLU A 29 15.86 11.82 -23.05
C GLU A 29 15.79 13.14 -22.30
N LEU A 30 16.90 13.62 -21.70
CA LEU A 30 16.93 14.93 -21.03
C LEU A 30 16.63 16.08 -22.00
N VAL A 31 17.16 16.03 -23.23
CA VAL A 31 16.83 16.99 -24.29
C VAL A 31 15.35 16.88 -24.70
N SER A 32 14.84 15.65 -24.87
CA SER A 32 13.42 15.39 -25.18
C SER A 32 12.46 15.97 -24.12
N VAL A 33 12.77 15.73 -22.84
CA VAL A 33 12.01 16.25 -21.69
C VAL A 33 12.11 17.77 -21.61
N ASN A 34 13.29 18.37 -21.80
CA ASN A 34 13.43 19.82 -21.76
C ASN A 34 12.70 20.51 -22.93
N GLN A 35 12.72 19.92 -24.13
CA GLN A 35 11.92 20.42 -25.26
C GLN A 35 10.42 20.37 -24.93
N LYS A 36 9.90 19.21 -24.50
CA LYS A 36 8.49 19.04 -24.05
C LYS A 36 8.11 20.06 -22.97
N LYS A 37 9.00 20.32 -22.01
CA LYS A 37 8.83 21.35 -20.98
C LYS A 37 8.64 22.73 -21.62
N THR A 38 9.56 23.19 -22.47
CA THR A 38 9.44 24.52 -23.11
C THR A 38 8.17 24.67 -23.96
N THR A 39 7.75 23.61 -24.67
CA THR A 39 6.48 23.60 -25.41
C THR A 39 5.27 23.70 -24.48
N MET A 40 5.30 23.03 -23.34
CA MET A 40 4.25 23.11 -22.33
C MET A 40 4.18 24.49 -21.68
N GLU A 41 5.33 25.10 -21.35
CA GLU A 41 5.42 26.45 -20.78
C GLU A 41 4.84 27.50 -21.73
N VAL A 42 5.21 27.48 -23.02
CA VAL A 42 4.64 28.37 -24.05
C VAL A 42 3.12 28.15 -24.20
N THR A 43 2.68 26.89 -24.24
CA THR A 43 1.25 26.53 -24.36
C THR A 43 0.44 26.98 -23.14
N MET A 44 1.03 26.90 -21.94
CA MET A 44 0.38 27.32 -20.70
C MET A 44 0.26 28.84 -20.63
N ASN A 45 1.33 29.58 -20.96
CA ASN A 45 1.31 31.03 -21.01
C ASN A 45 0.26 31.54 -22.01
N GLN A 46 0.23 30.99 -23.23
CA GLN A 46 -0.77 31.35 -24.24
C GLN A 46 -2.22 31.09 -23.77
N ARG A 47 -2.44 30.11 -22.91
CA ARG A 47 -3.76 29.86 -22.29
C ARG A 47 -4.08 30.83 -21.15
N VAL A 48 -3.07 31.32 -20.42
CA VAL A 48 -3.24 32.40 -19.43
C VAL A 48 -3.63 33.69 -20.15
N ASP A 49 -2.92 34.08 -21.21
CA ASP A 49 -3.21 35.29 -22.00
C ASP A 49 -4.68 35.35 -22.48
N VAL A 50 -5.22 34.21 -22.92
CA VAL A 50 -6.63 34.08 -23.34
C VAL A 50 -7.57 34.24 -22.15
N VAL A 51 -7.31 33.57 -21.03
CA VAL A 51 -8.16 33.66 -19.83
C VAL A 51 -8.14 35.06 -19.21
N GLU A 52 -7.01 35.76 -19.22
CA GLU A 52 -6.93 37.15 -18.76
C GLU A 52 -7.75 38.09 -19.65
N LYS A 53 -7.73 37.88 -20.97
CA LYS A 53 -8.57 38.63 -21.92
C LYS A 53 -10.06 38.36 -21.70
N ASP A 54 -10.46 37.10 -21.57
CA ASP A 54 -11.85 36.72 -21.33
C ASP A 54 -12.37 37.31 -20.00
N ILE A 55 -11.52 37.33 -18.96
CA ILE A 55 -11.80 37.98 -17.68
C ILE A 55 -12.01 39.49 -17.83
N GLU A 56 -11.21 40.19 -18.64
CA GLU A 56 -11.38 41.63 -18.85
C GLU A 56 -12.64 41.95 -19.68
N GLU A 57 -12.97 41.13 -20.68
CA GLU A 57 -14.23 41.27 -21.42
C GLU A 57 -15.45 41.08 -20.50
N LEU A 58 -15.43 40.06 -19.63
CA LEU A 58 -16.48 39.84 -18.63
C LEU A 58 -16.61 41.00 -17.63
N LYS A 59 -15.50 41.65 -17.21
CA LYS A 59 -15.56 42.86 -16.37
C LYS A 59 -16.28 44.02 -17.09
N VAL A 60 -16.06 44.19 -18.40
CA VAL A 60 -16.75 45.22 -19.20
C VAL A 60 -18.24 44.89 -19.32
N GLN A 61 -18.60 43.65 -19.66
CA GLN A 61 -19.99 43.21 -19.75
C GLN A 61 -20.76 43.39 -18.42
N VAL A 62 -20.14 43.05 -17.28
CA VAL A 62 -20.72 43.26 -15.94
C VAL A 62 -20.89 44.75 -15.63
N ARG A 63 -19.91 45.60 -15.97
CA ARG A 63 -20.01 47.06 -15.78
C ARG A 63 -21.16 47.66 -16.59
N GLU A 64 -21.31 47.25 -17.85
CA GLU A 64 -22.42 47.69 -18.69
C GLU A 64 -23.78 47.19 -18.18
N GLY A 65 -23.87 45.94 -17.73
CA GLY A 65 -25.09 45.38 -17.13
C GLY A 65 -25.55 46.17 -15.91
N LEU A 66 -24.62 46.51 -15.01
CA LEU A 66 -24.90 47.35 -13.83
C LEU A 66 -25.37 48.76 -14.20
N SER A 67 -24.83 49.35 -15.27
CA SER A 67 -25.27 50.69 -15.74
C SER A 67 -26.65 50.71 -16.40
N LYS A 68 -27.23 49.55 -16.71
CA LYS A 68 -28.53 49.41 -17.41
C LYS A 68 -29.66 48.96 -16.46
N ALA A 69 -29.38 48.76 -15.17
CA ALA A 69 -30.38 48.40 -14.16
C ALA A 69 -31.13 49.64 -13.63
N PRO A 70 -32.48 49.65 -13.61
CA PRO A 70 -33.25 50.78 -13.12
C PRO A 70 -33.26 50.85 -11.59
N VAL A 71 -32.70 51.91 -11.02
CA VAL A 71 -32.73 52.16 -9.56
C VAL A 71 -34.07 52.80 -9.16
N SER A 72 -35.09 51.97 -8.93
CA SER A 72 -36.38 52.42 -8.39
C SER A 72 -36.30 52.60 -6.86
N ASN A 73 -36.25 53.85 -6.41
CA ASN A 73 -36.22 54.22 -4.99
C ASN A 73 -37.62 54.17 -4.34
N THR A 74 -37.93 53.11 -3.60
CA THR A 74 -39.05 53.08 -2.64
C THR A 74 -38.72 52.24 -1.41
N GLY A 75 -38.91 52.81 -0.22
CA GLY A 75 -38.99 52.06 1.03
C GLY A 75 -40.44 51.78 1.45
N SER A 76 -40.60 51.01 2.51
CA SER A 76 -41.85 50.68 3.24
C SER A 76 -42.81 49.64 2.61
N MET A 77 -43.58 49.01 3.51
CA MET A 77 -44.77 48.15 3.31
C MET A 77 -44.58 46.70 2.81
N LEU A 78 -44.68 45.76 3.75
CA LEU A 78 -45.34 44.45 3.57
C LEU A 78 -46.86 44.62 3.83
N PRO A 79 -47.75 43.82 3.21
CA PRO A 79 -48.33 42.63 3.90
C PRO A 79 -48.11 41.31 3.09
N GLU A 80 -48.07 40.11 3.69
CA GLU A 80 -49.18 39.30 4.29
C GLU A 80 -50.16 38.79 3.20
N VAL A 81 -50.51 37.50 3.02
CA VAL A 81 -50.92 36.41 3.95
C VAL A 81 -50.41 35.05 3.42
N LEU A 82 -49.61 34.27 4.16
CA LEU A 82 -49.98 33.08 4.98
C LEU A 82 -50.71 31.95 4.20
N VAL A 83 -50.16 30.72 4.10
CA VAL A 83 -50.35 29.58 5.04
C VAL A 83 -49.72 28.31 4.38
N LYS A 84 -49.23 27.23 5.01
CA LYS A 84 -48.56 26.83 6.29
C LYS A 84 -48.10 25.36 6.10
N ILE A 85 -47.08 24.88 6.84
CA ILE A 85 -47.11 23.64 7.67
C ILE A 85 -45.88 23.69 8.62
N ASN A 86 -46.05 23.22 9.86
CA ASN A 86 -45.04 23.31 10.93
C ASN A 86 -44.03 22.15 10.93
N THR A 87 -42.75 22.47 11.21
CA THR A 87 -41.95 21.89 12.32
C THR A 87 -40.56 22.58 12.35
N GLY A 88 -40.00 23.02 13.48
CA GLY A 88 -40.58 23.01 14.83
C GLY A 88 -39.60 23.42 15.94
N SER A 89 -38.99 24.61 15.89
CA SER A 89 -38.33 25.21 17.06
C SER A 89 -38.23 26.74 16.95
N MET A 90 -38.50 27.45 18.04
CA MET A 90 -38.31 28.89 18.17
C MET A 90 -37.03 29.16 18.96
N LEU A 91 -36.16 30.03 18.45
CA LEU A 91 -35.15 30.73 19.23
C LEU A 91 -35.29 32.24 18.96
N PRO A 92 -35.23 33.10 19.99
CA PRO A 92 -35.52 34.52 19.87
C PRO A 92 -34.38 35.29 19.20
N GLU A 93 -34.67 36.52 18.77
CA GLU A 93 -33.75 37.44 18.09
C GLU A 93 -32.71 38.07 19.02
N GLY A 94 -31.90 37.21 19.66
CA GLY A 94 -30.56 37.56 20.10
C GLY A 94 -29.56 36.78 19.25
N LEU A 95 -28.71 37.46 18.49
CA LEU A 95 -27.67 36.81 17.68
C LEU A 95 -26.71 36.01 18.58
N VAL A 96 -26.94 34.70 18.68
CA VAL A 96 -26.06 33.76 19.36
C VAL A 96 -24.76 33.70 18.58
N LYS A 97 -23.81 34.58 18.91
CA LYS A 97 -22.45 34.55 18.37
C LYS A 97 -21.89 33.15 18.63
N MET A 98 -21.64 32.41 17.55
CA MET A 98 -21.09 31.06 17.57
C MET A 98 -19.73 31.11 18.26
N LYS A 99 -19.67 30.64 19.51
CA LYS A 99 -18.40 30.57 20.23
C LYS A 99 -17.46 29.65 19.43
N PRO A 100 -16.22 30.08 19.14
CA PRO A 100 -15.26 29.19 18.50
C PRO A 100 -15.03 27.97 19.40
N PRO A 101 -14.76 26.78 18.84
CA PRO A 101 -14.32 25.64 19.64
C PRO A 101 -13.07 26.02 20.44
N VAL A 102 -12.85 25.36 21.59
CA VAL A 102 -11.59 25.51 22.33
C VAL A 102 -10.48 24.74 21.62
N PHE A 103 -9.23 25.21 21.74
CA PHE A 103 -8.05 24.52 21.21
C PHE A 103 -7.04 24.27 22.32
N ASP A 104 -6.74 23.00 22.57
CA ASP A 104 -5.76 22.53 23.57
C ASP A 104 -4.51 21.89 22.95
N GLY A 105 -4.51 21.70 21.63
CA GLY A 105 -3.49 20.96 20.87
C GLY A 105 -3.82 19.48 20.63
N SER A 106 -5.02 18.99 20.96
CA SER A 106 -5.44 17.60 20.71
C SER A 106 -5.90 17.33 19.27
N VAL A 107 -6.41 18.36 18.59
CA VAL A 107 -6.85 18.32 17.18
C VAL A 107 -5.76 18.94 16.30
N SER A 108 -5.64 18.50 15.03
CA SER A 108 -4.73 19.13 14.08
C SER A 108 -5.11 20.59 13.82
N TRP A 109 -4.12 21.48 13.86
CA TRP A 109 -4.33 22.92 13.69
C TRP A 109 -5.05 23.27 12.39
N SER A 110 -4.70 22.61 11.28
CA SER A 110 -5.34 22.80 9.96
C SER A 110 -6.85 22.47 9.95
N VAL A 111 -7.35 21.64 10.87
CA VAL A 111 -8.79 21.36 11.04
C VAL A 111 -9.43 22.37 11.98
N TYR A 112 -8.78 22.67 13.11
CA TYR A 112 -9.25 23.68 14.05
C TYR A 112 -9.42 25.05 13.39
N ARG A 113 -8.40 25.49 12.64
CA ARG A 113 -8.39 26.77 11.92
C ARG A 113 -9.57 26.91 10.96
N ARG A 114 -9.93 25.84 10.22
CA ARG A 114 -11.13 25.83 9.35
C ARG A 114 -12.44 25.97 10.13
N GLN A 115 -12.55 25.38 11.32
CA GLN A 115 -13.71 25.56 12.20
C GLN A 115 -13.76 26.98 12.77
N PHE A 116 -12.61 27.54 13.15
CA PHE A 116 -12.48 28.91 13.64
C PHE A 116 -12.84 29.95 12.57
N GLU A 117 -12.32 29.82 11.35
CA GLU A 117 -12.64 30.69 10.21
C GLU A 117 -14.12 30.59 9.81
N ALA A 118 -14.74 29.41 9.91
CA ALA A 118 -16.17 29.24 9.71
C ALA A 118 -17.00 29.96 10.79
N ALA A 119 -16.62 29.85 12.07
CA ALA A 119 -17.25 30.60 13.16
C ALA A 119 -17.08 32.11 12.99
N ALA A 120 -15.89 32.57 12.59
CA ALA A 120 -15.60 33.98 12.28
C ALA A 120 -16.50 34.53 11.17
N LYS A 121 -16.72 33.74 10.10
CA LYS A 121 -17.61 34.10 8.99
C LYS A 121 -19.07 34.20 9.41
N VAL A 122 -19.55 33.29 10.26
CA VAL A 122 -20.93 33.35 10.82
C VAL A 122 -21.09 34.54 11.77
N ASN A 123 -20.10 34.80 12.61
CA ASN A 123 -20.09 35.93 13.56
C ASN A 123 -19.85 37.30 12.91
N LYS A 124 -19.43 37.32 11.63
CA LYS A 124 -19.04 38.51 10.87
C LYS A 124 -17.90 39.31 11.55
N TRP A 125 -16.89 38.63 12.09
CA TRP A 125 -15.72 39.30 12.67
C TRP A 125 -14.96 40.07 11.58
N GLY A 126 -15.10 41.40 11.62
CA GLY A 126 -14.68 42.30 10.54
C GLY A 126 -13.23 42.74 10.68
N SER A 127 -12.81 43.08 11.90
CA SER A 127 -11.42 43.40 12.20
C SER A 127 -10.60 42.13 12.44
N GLU A 128 -9.28 42.25 12.31
CA GLU A 128 -8.36 41.16 12.66
C GLU A 128 -8.14 41.09 14.17
N GLU A 129 -8.26 42.21 14.87
CA GLU A 129 -8.24 42.32 16.34
C GLU A 129 -9.36 41.49 17.00
N GLU A 130 -10.58 41.48 16.44
CA GLU A 130 -11.68 40.62 16.91
C GLU A 130 -11.32 39.13 16.76
N LYS A 131 -10.69 38.75 15.64
CA LYS A 131 -10.26 37.37 15.37
C LYS A 131 -9.10 36.96 16.28
N ALA A 132 -8.09 37.82 16.45
CA ALA A 132 -6.98 37.60 17.36
C ALA A 132 -7.48 37.42 18.80
N THR A 133 -8.31 38.34 19.28
CA THR A 133 -8.93 38.28 20.62
C THR A 133 -9.74 36.99 20.79
N ALA A 134 -10.57 36.63 19.80
CA ALA A 134 -11.36 35.39 19.87
C ALA A 134 -10.51 34.12 19.83
N LEU A 135 -9.39 34.12 19.10
CA LEU A 135 -8.44 33.00 19.04
C LEU A 135 -7.69 32.86 20.38
N VAL A 136 -7.10 33.95 20.90
CA VAL A 136 -6.48 34.02 22.24
C VAL A 136 -7.44 33.49 23.32
N LEU A 137 -8.72 33.91 23.29
CA LEU A 137 -9.75 33.45 24.22
C LEU A 137 -10.18 31.99 24.02
N ALA A 138 -9.84 31.34 22.91
CA ALA A 138 -10.14 29.94 22.63
C ALA A 138 -8.98 28.97 22.97
N LEU A 139 -7.73 29.45 23.02
CA LEU A 139 -6.56 28.64 23.40
C LEU A 139 -6.63 28.19 24.87
N ARG A 140 -6.35 26.92 25.13
CA ARG A 140 -6.34 26.29 26.47
C ARG A 140 -5.15 25.36 26.64
N GLY A 141 -4.83 24.99 27.88
CA GLY A 141 -3.75 24.05 28.18
C GLY A 141 -2.44 24.41 27.48
N LYS A 142 -1.77 23.40 26.91
CA LYS A 142 -0.47 23.57 26.22
C LYS A 142 -0.53 24.57 25.06
N ALA A 143 -1.65 24.67 24.35
CA ALA A 143 -1.77 25.61 23.25
C ALA A 143 -1.78 27.08 23.71
N SER A 144 -2.13 27.38 24.97
CA SER A 144 -2.00 28.74 25.51
C SER A 144 -0.54 29.16 25.79
N GLU A 145 0.41 28.22 25.81
CA GLU A 145 1.84 28.54 25.98
C GLU A 145 2.41 29.32 24.77
N VAL A 146 1.82 29.19 23.57
CA VAL A 146 2.25 29.90 22.35
C VAL A 146 2.16 31.43 22.53
N LEU A 147 1.23 31.89 23.37
CA LEU A 147 1.05 33.31 23.70
C LEU A 147 2.27 33.91 24.39
N GLN A 148 3.10 33.11 25.07
CA GLN A 148 4.34 33.58 25.71
C GLN A 148 5.45 33.88 24.68
N SER A 149 5.41 33.23 23.51
CA SER A 149 6.37 33.43 22.41
C SER A 149 5.98 34.53 21.42
N ILE A 150 4.81 35.16 21.58
CA ILE A 150 4.27 36.16 20.64
C ILE A 150 4.42 37.57 21.21
N PRO A 151 5.12 38.50 20.54
CA PRO A 151 5.31 39.87 21.04
C PRO A 151 4.08 40.78 20.87
N ASN A 152 3.18 40.47 19.92
CA ASN A 152 1.92 41.19 19.72
C ASN A 152 0.76 40.21 19.57
N GLN A 153 -0.11 40.13 20.58
CA GLN A 153 -1.26 39.23 20.61
C GLN A 153 -2.55 39.83 19.98
N GLN A 154 -2.50 41.09 19.51
CA GLN A 154 -3.59 41.72 18.75
C GLN A 154 -3.55 41.38 17.26
N ASP A 155 -2.40 40.92 16.76
CA ASP A 155 -2.17 40.59 15.35
C ASP A 155 -2.57 39.14 15.07
N TYR A 156 -3.61 38.95 14.26
CA TYR A 156 -4.12 37.63 13.89
C TYR A 156 -3.15 36.84 13.00
N ALA A 157 -2.41 37.52 12.11
CA ALA A 157 -1.47 36.86 11.19
C ALA A 157 -0.25 36.32 11.96
N VAL A 158 0.29 37.09 12.90
CA VAL A 158 1.37 36.64 13.80
C VAL A 158 0.89 35.49 14.71
N LEU A 159 -0.33 35.58 15.25
CA LEU A 159 -0.92 34.46 16.02
C LEU A 159 -1.02 33.18 15.19
N VAL A 160 -1.58 33.27 13.98
CA VAL A 160 -1.73 32.12 13.06
C VAL A 160 -0.36 31.54 12.70
N GLN A 161 0.63 32.37 12.37
CA GLN A 161 1.97 31.90 12.03
C GLN A 161 2.67 31.17 13.20
N ALA A 162 2.55 31.68 14.43
CA ALA A 162 3.12 31.03 15.61
C ALA A 162 2.41 29.71 15.95
N MET A 163 1.09 29.63 15.72
CA MET A 163 0.33 28.38 15.85
C MET A 163 0.69 27.38 14.75
N GLU A 164 0.87 27.81 13.50
CA GLU A 164 1.32 26.98 12.38
C GLU A 164 2.72 26.41 12.62
N LEU A 165 3.64 27.22 13.16
CA LEU A 165 5.02 26.80 13.48
C LEU A 165 5.08 25.72 14.58
N ARG A 166 4.14 25.71 15.53
CA ARG A 166 4.16 24.81 16.70
C ARG A 166 3.12 23.68 16.67
N TYR A 167 2.06 23.81 15.88
CA TYR A 167 0.96 22.84 15.75
C TYR A 167 0.51 22.56 14.31
N GLY A 168 1.05 23.27 13.31
CA GLY A 168 0.77 23.04 11.89
C GLY A 168 1.39 21.75 11.36
N ASP A 169 0.75 21.17 10.34
CA ASP A 169 1.08 19.87 9.77
C ASP A 169 2.11 19.93 8.62
N GLU A 170 2.56 21.13 8.21
CA GLU A 170 3.54 21.32 7.12
C GLU A 170 4.85 20.55 7.35
N HIS A 171 5.47 20.72 8.53
CA HIS A 171 6.70 20.00 8.90
C HIS A 171 6.52 18.47 9.03
N LEU A 172 5.28 17.99 9.04
CA LEU A 172 4.91 16.58 9.12
C LEU A 172 4.50 15.98 7.77
N GLN A 173 4.41 16.77 6.69
CA GLN A 173 3.99 16.28 5.35
C GLN A 173 4.79 15.05 4.92
N GLU A 174 6.12 15.05 5.06
CA GLU A 174 6.94 13.89 4.67
C GLU A 174 6.73 12.67 5.59
N VAL A 175 6.44 12.89 6.88
CA VAL A 175 6.04 11.83 7.80
C VAL A 175 4.71 11.22 7.34
N TYR A 176 3.74 12.04 6.92
CA TYR A 176 2.46 11.55 6.38
C TYR A 176 2.61 10.86 5.03
N ARG A 177 3.55 11.28 4.15
CA ARG A 177 3.90 10.56 2.91
C ARG A 177 4.47 9.17 3.20
N VAL A 178 5.32 9.04 4.21
CA VAL A 178 5.83 7.73 4.65
C VAL A 178 4.71 6.90 5.28
N GLN A 179 3.86 7.46 6.14
CA GLN A 179 2.70 6.76 6.71
C GLN A 179 1.72 6.27 5.65
N LEU A 180 1.47 7.07 4.61
CA LEU A 180 0.60 6.72 3.47
C LEU A 180 1.20 5.55 2.67
N LYS A 181 2.49 5.64 2.28
CA LYS A 181 3.20 4.58 1.54
C LYS A 181 3.37 3.28 2.33
N THR A 182 3.46 3.35 3.66
CA THR A 182 3.61 2.19 4.54
C THR A 182 2.27 1.67 5.09
N ARG A 183 1.14 2.31 4.75
CA ARG A 183 -0.18 1.91 5.24
C ARG A 183 -0.54 0.52 4.71
N GLN A 184 -1.01 -0.35 5.61
CA GLN A 184 -1.56 -1.66 5.31
C GLN A 184 -2.81 -1.89 6.17
N GLN A 185 -3.75 -2.68 5.68
CA GLN A 185 -5.01 -3.00 6.36
C GLN A 185 -4.80 -3.92 7.57
N ARG A 186 -5.37 -3.53 8.72
CA ARG A 186 -5.32 -4.30 9.98
C ARG A 186 -6.27 -5.52 9.92
N VAL A 187 -6.17 -6.43 10.89
CA VAL A 187 -6.93 -7.70 10.88
C VAL A 187 -8.44 -7.46 11.07
N SER A 188 -8.78 -6.48 11.90
CA SER A 188 -10.14 -6.12 12.30
C SER A 188 -10.65 -4.84 11.64
N GLU A 189 -10.03 -4.40 10.54
CA GLU A 189 -10.29 -3.10 9.91
C GLU A 189 -11.05 -3.28 8.59
N THR A 190 -12.20 -2.61 8.51
CA THR A 190 -13.04 -2.60 7.31
C THR A 190 -12.39 -1.81 6.17
N LEU A 191 -12.80 -2.12 4.94
CA LEU A 191 -12.34 -1.38 3.75
C LEU A 191 -12.78 0.11 3.80
N GLN A 192 -13.88 0.41 4.47
CA GLN A 192 -14.40 1.76 4.70
C GLN A 192 -13.49 2.58 5.63
N GLU A 193 -13.09 2.00 6.77
CA GLU A 193 -12.13 2.62 7.70
C GLU A 193 -10.76 2.81 7.03
N LEU A 194 -10.29 1.79 6.31
CA LEU A 194 -9.05 1.86 5.53
C LEU A 194 -9.08 3.02 4.52
N LYS A 195 -10.15 3.12 3.71
CA LYS A 195 -10.30 4.22 2.73
C LYS A 195 -10.28 5.57 3.43
N THR A 196 -11.04 5.73 4.52
CA THR A 196 -11.16 7.00 5.26
C THR A 196 -9.80 7.44 5.84
N ASP A 197 -9.01 6.51 6.35
CA ASP A 197 -7.67 6.80 6.88
C ASP A 197 -6.64 7.07 5.77
N ILE A 198 -6.75 6.41 4.61
CA ILE A 198 -5.95 6.71 3.41
C ILE A 198 -6.26 8.12 2.89
N GLU A 199 -7.54 8.51 2.80
CA GLU A 199 -7.95 9.86 2.40
C GLU A 199 -7.44 10.93 3.38
N ARG A 200 -7.55 10.66 4.69
CA ARG A 200 -7.00 11.51 5.75
C ARG A 200 -5.47 11.67 5.62
N LEU A 201 -4.74 10.57 5.43
CA LEU A 201 -3.27 10.59 5.26
C LEU A 201 -2.86 11.30 3.97
N ALA A 202 -3.57 11.10 2.86
CA ALA A 202 -3.30 11.78 1.60
C ALA A 202 -3.48 13.30 1.71
N HIS A 203 -4.54 13.77 2.39
CA HIS A 203 -4.77 15.22 2.59
C HIS A 203 -3.66 15.87 3.43
N LEU A 204 -3.10 15.15 4.40
CA LEU A 204 -2.00 15.63 5.24
C LEU A 204 -0.62 15.51 4.55
N ALA A 205 -0.46 14.56 3.64
CA ALA A 205 0.76 14.33 2.86
C ALA A 205 0.92 15.29 1.66
N TYR A 206 -0.21 15.76 1.11
CA TYR A 206 -0.28 16.57 -0.12
C TYR A 206 -1.38 17.66 -0.05
N PRO A 207 -1.34 18.60 0.91
CA PRO A 207 -2.39 19.60 1.11
C PRO A 207 -2.59 20.58 -0.07
N THR A 208 -1.61 20.68 -0.96
CA THR A 208 -1.62 21.55 -2.16
C THR A 208 -1.92 20.80 -3.47
N ALA A 209 -2.22 19.51 -3.43
CA ALA A 209 -2.53 18.74 -4.64
C ALA A 209 -3.89 19.12 -5.25
N ALA A 210 -3.96 19.20 -6.58
CA ALA A 210 -5.21 19.34 -7.30
C ALA A 210 -6.07 18.07 -7.14
N GLN A 211 -7.41 18.22 -7.09
CA GLN A 211 -8.35 17.13 -6.81
C GLN A 211 -8.21 15.92 -7.75
N GLU A 212 -7.86 16.15 -9.01
CA GLU A 212 -7.63 15.08 -10.00
C GLU A 212 -6.40 14.22 -9.66
N PHE A 213 -5.33 14.84 -9.17
CA PHE A 213 -4.13 14.14 -8.71
C PHE A 213 -4.35 13.50 -7.33
N PHE A 214 -5.20 14.11 -6.49
CA PHE A 214 -5.59 13.58 -5.19
C PHE A 214 -6.30 12.21 -5.30
N GLU A 215 -7.29 12.07 -6.19
CA GLU A 215 -7.95 10.77 -6.42
C GLU A 215 -6.97 9.68 -6.85
N VAL A 216 -5.96 10.01 -7.68
CA VAL A 216 -4.91 9.07 -8.10
C VAL A 216 -4.05 8.63 -6.91
N ILE A 217 -3.59 9.57 -6.07
CA ILE A 217 -2.85 9.24 -4.84
C ILE A 217 -3.68 8.32 -3.92
N VAL A 218 -4.96 8.65 -3.71
CA VAL A 218 -5.83 7.90 -2.80
C VAL A 218 -6.15 6.50 -3.33
N ILE A 219 -6.46 6.35 -4.63
CA ILE A 219 -6.81 5.02 -5.17
C ILE A 219 -5.60 4.08 -5.19
N ASP A 220 -4.42 4.56 -5.60
CA ASP A 220 -3.21 3.73 -5.61
C ASP A 220 -2.80 3.35 -4.18
N ALA A 221 -2.82 4.29 -3.23
CA ALA A 221 -2.53 4.01 -1.83
C ALA A 221 -3.56 3.08 -1.17
N PHE A 222 -4.86 3.20 -1.51
CA PHE A 222 -5.90 2.30 -1.03
C PHE A 222 -5.69 0.87 -1.56
N ILE A 223 -5.47 0.73 -2.88
CA ILE A 223 -5.14 -0.55 -3.52
C ILE A 223 -3.91 -1.18 -2.87
N ASP A 224 -2.84 -0.41 -2.66
CA ASP A 224 -1.60 -0.92 -2.10
C ASP A 224 -1.71 -1.25 -0.61
N ALA A 225 -2.61 -0.60 0.12
CA ALA A 225 -2.89 -0.88 1.53
C ALA A 225 -3.84 -2.07 1.77
N VAL A 226 -4.67 -2.48 0.80
CA VAL A 226 -5.55 -3.66 0.92
C VAL A 226 -4.73 -4.92 1.24
N ARG A 227 -5.21 -5.72 2.18
CA ARG A 227 -4.51 -6.94 2.63
C ARG A 227 -4.62 -8.11 1.66
N ASP A 228 -5.83 -8.38 1.14
CA ASP A 228 -6.08 -9.55 0.29
C ASP A 228 -5.38 -9.36 -1.08
N PRO A 229 -4.39 -10.20 -1.43
CA PRO A 229 -3.63 -10.06 -2.66
C PRO A 229 -4.46 -10.36 -3.91
N GLU A 230 -5.57 -11.11 -3.80
CA GLU A 230 -6.46 -11.36 -4.92
C GLU A 230 -7.41 -10.18 -5.14
N LEU A 231 -7.97 -9.64 -4.05
CA LEU A 231 -8.73 -8.39 -4.07
C LEU A 231 -7.92 -7.24 -4.70
N LYS A 232 -6.63 -7.12 -4.32
CA LYS A 232 -5.70 -6.12 -4.87
C LYS A 232 -5.53 -6.24 -6.40
N LYS A 233 -5.42 -7.47 -6.93
CA LYS A 233 -5.35 -7.72 -8.39
C LYS A 233 -6.64 -7.30 -9.08
N VAL A 234 -7.80 -7.77 -8.60
CA VAL A 234 -9.07 -7.50 -9.28
C VAL A 234 -9.43 -6.01 -9.27
N ILE A 235 -9.13 -5.27 -8.20
CA ILE A 235 -9.32 -3.80 -8.20
C ILE A 235 -8.42 -3.15 -9.26
N ARG A 236 -7.12 -3.46 -9.31
CA ARG A 236 -6.19 -2.91 -10.33
C ARG A 236 -6.66 -3.20 -11.76
N VAL A 237 -7.16 -4.41 -12.04
CA VAL A 237 -7.64 -4.81 -13.37
C VAL A 237 -9.03 -4.23 -13.70
N SER A 238 -9.85 -3.91 -12.69
CA SER A 238 -11.22 -3.38 -12.88
C SER A 238 -11.32 -1.98 -13.47
N GLY A 239 -10.19 -1.26 -13.60
CA GLY A 239 -10.10 0.04 -14.25
C GLY A 239 -10.81 1.19 -13.53
N LYS A 240 -11.18 1.04 -12.26
CA LYS A 240 -11.74 2.15 -11.46
C LYS A 240 -10.68 3.24 -11.27
N ARG A 241 -11.12 4.50 -11.26
CA ARG A 241 -10.24 5.69 -11.16
C ARG A 241 -10.58 6.61 -9.98
N LYS A 242 -11.54 6.23 -9.14
CA LYS A 242 -11.90 6.93 -7.91
C LYS A 242 -11.91 5.96 -6.74
N ALA A 243 -11.46 6.42 -5.58
CA ALA A 243 -11.38 5.58 -4.38
C ALA A 243 -12.75 5.02 -3.96
N SER A 244 -13.82 5.79 -4.14
CA SER A 244 -15.20 5.37 -3.87
C SER A 244 -15.72 4.28 -4.82
N GLU A 245 -15.32 4.31 -6.10
CA GLU A 245 -15.67 3.26 -7.07
C GLU A 245 -14.91 1.95 -6.77
N ALA A 246 -13.64 2.06 -6.38
CA ALA A 246 -12.82 0.93 -5.95
C ALA A 246 -13.38 0.26 -4.68
N LEU A 247 -13.82 1.04 -3.69
CA LEU A 247 -14.45 0.52 -2.46
C LEU A 247 -15.75 -0.23 -2.76
N VAL A 248 -16.65 0.32 -3.59
CA VAL A 248 -17.91 -0.36 -3.94
C VAL A 248 -17.64 -1.67 -4.69
N TYR A 249 -16.66 -1.70 -5.60
CA TYR A 249 -16.23 -2.92 -6.27
C TYR A 249 -15.63 -3.94 -5.29
N ALA A 250 -14.82 -3.49 -4.33
CA ALA A 250 -14.20 -4.34 -3.33
C ALA A 250 -15.21 -5.00 -2.38
N LEU A 251 -16.16 -4.23 -1.86
CA LEU A 251 -17.28 -4.76 -1.05
C LEU A 251 -18.15 -5.74 -1.83
N SER A 252 -18.37 -5.48 -3.14
CA SER A 252 -19.08 -6.42 -4.03
C SER A 252 -18.31 -7.73 -4.22
N TYR A 253 -16.98 -7.67 -4.33
CA TYR A 253 -16.11 -8.84 -4.41
C TYR A 253 -16.12 -9.64 -3.10
N GLU A 254 -16.03 -8.99 -1.93
CA GLU A 254 -16.12 -9.68 -0.63
C GLU A 254 -17.48 -10.39 -0.45
N ALA A 255 -18.58 -9.74 -0.83
CA ALA A 255 -19.91 -10.34 -0.80
C ALA A 255 -20.01 -11.56 -1.73
N ALA A 256 -19.53 -11.46 -2.97
CA ALA A 256 -19.53 -12.56 -3.93
C ALA A 256 -18.62 -13.72 -3.50
N LYS A 257 -17.43 -13.40 -2.96
CA LYS A 257 -16.47 -14.36 -2.41
C LYS A 257 -17.12 -15.15 -1.26
N ASN A 258 -17.74 -14.47 -0.31
CA ASN A 258 -18.42 -15.10 0.83
C ASN A 258 -19.62 -15.95 0.38
N ALA A 259 -20.42 -15.48 -0.59
CA ALA A 259 -21.50 -16.28 -1.18
C ALA A 259 -20.98 -17.57 -1.85
N SER A 260 -19.85 -17.49 -2.59
CA SER A 260 -19.23 -18.67 -3.21
C SER A 260 -18.67 -19.66 -2.18
N ILE A 261 -18.06 -19.17 -1.09
CA ILE A 261 -17.55 -20.00 0.01
C ILE A 261 -18.70 -20.78 0.67
N ASN A 262 -19.83 -20.10 0.94
CA ASN A 262 -21.01 -20.72 1.52
C ASN A 262 -21.68 -21.71 0.56
N SER A 263 -21.67 -21.45 -0.75
CA SER A 263 -22.16 -22.39 -1.77
C SER A 263 -21.27 -23.64 -1.91
N HIS A 264 -19.97 -23.52 -1.66
CA HIS A 264 -18.99 -24.61 -1.74
C HIS A 264 -18.78 -25.39 -0.42
N HIS A 265 -19.74 -25.36 0.52
CA HIS A 265 -19.69 -26.21 1.72
C HIS A 265 -19.68 -27.72 1.38
N GLY A 266 -20.10 -28.09 0.17
CA GLY A 266 -19.78 -29.39 -0.44
C GLY A 266 -18.33 -29.45 -0.94
N ARG A 267 -17.40 -29.84 -0.06
CA ARG A 267 -15.95 -30.08 -0.31
C ARG A 267 -15.10 -28.83 -0.62
N ARG A 268 -14.88 -27.99 0.40
CA ARG A 268 -13.63 -27.21 0.49
C ARG A 268 -12.67 -27.94 1.42
N LEU A 269 -11.52 -28.38 0.91
CA LEU A 269 -10.38 -28.66 1.79
C LEU A 269 -9.78 -27.33 2.17
N GLU A 270 -9.92 -26.94 3.44
CA GLU A 270 -9.10 -25.87 3.99
C GLU A 270 -7.67 -26.39 4.10
N VAL A 271 -6.76 -25.82 3.29
CA VAL A 271 -5.33 -25.88 3.61
C VAL A 271 -5.13 -24.93 4.79
N GLN A 272 -5.44 -25.44 5.97
CA GLN A 272 -5.05 -24.83 7.23
C GLN A 272 -3.52 -24.76 7.22
N GLU A 273 -2.95 -23.58 7.49
CA GLU A 273 -1.53 -23.48 7.83
C GLU A 273 -1.35 -24.13 9.21
N GLU A 274 -1.24 -25.46 9.22
CA GLU A 274 -1.00 -26.22 10.44
C GLU A 274 0.35 -25.79 11.00
N ASP A 275 0.31 -25.15 12.17
CA ASP A 275 1.46 -24.87 13.02
C ASP A 275 2.42 -26.08 13.00
N LEU A 276 3.68 -25.84 12.59
CA LEU A 276 4.70 -26.89 12.48
C LEU A 276 4.81 -27.70 13.78
N THR A 277 4.55 -27.08 14.93
CA THR A 277 4.57 -27.73 16.25
C THR A 277 3.47 -28.80 16.39
N GLN A 278 2.32 -28.65 15.71
CA GLN A 278 1.25 -29.65 15.65
C GLN A 278 1.57 -30.75 14.63
N VAL A 279 2.10 -30.38 13.46
CA VAL A 279 2.51 -31.34 12.42
C VAL A 279 3.62 -32.26 12.95
N LEU A 280 4.65 -31.69 13.58
CA LEU A 280 5.75 -32.42 14.21
C LEU A 280 5.26 -33.32 15.36
N ARG A 281 4.25 -32.89 16.13
CA ARG A 281 3.66 -33.72 17.19
C ARG A 281 3.00 -34.97 16.60
N ARG A 282 2.14 -34.82 15.59
CA ARG A 282 1.49 -35.97 14.92
C ARG A 282 2.49 -36.91 14.25
N ILE A 283 3.54 -36.37 13.63
CA ILE A 283 4.65 -37.16 13.08
C ILE A 283 5.36 -37.95 14.20
N THR A 284 5.60 -37.32 15.36
CA THR A 284 6.23 -37.97 16.52
C THR A 284 5.34 -39.06 17.11
N GLU A 285 4.03 -38.81 17.23
CA GLU A 285 3.03 -39.79 17.68
C GLU A 285 3.02 -41.02 16.75
N VAL A 286 2.98 -40.83 15.43
CA VAL A 286 3.05 -41.92 14.43
C VAL A 286 4.40 -42.67 14.50
N LEU A 287 5.51 -41.98 14.74
CA LEU A 287 6.83 -42.62 14.90
C LEU A 287 6.97 -43.40 16.22
N VAL A 288 6.26 -42.99 17.28
CA VAL A 288 6.21 -43.71 18.57
C VAL A 288 5.30 -44.94 18.51
N GLU A 289 4.20 -44.89 17.76
CA GLU A 289 3.36 -46.08 17.50
C GLU A 289 3.94 -47.04 16.45
N TYR A 290 4.97 -46.63 15.69
CA TYR A 290 5.61 -47.45 14.65
C TYR A 290 6.37 -48.66 15.23
N LYS A 291 5.63 -49.72 15.53
CA LYS A 291 6.18 -51.07 15.74
C LYS A 291 6.60 -51.64 14.38
N PRO A 292 7.88 -51.99 14.16
CA PRO A 292 8.32 -52.57 12.90
C PRO A 292 7.78 -54.00 12.77
N SER A 293 6.62 -54.12 12.13
CA SER A 293 5.99 -55.40 11.81
C SER A 293 6.92 -56.23 10.93
N ARG A 294 7.55 -57.24 11.53
CA ARG A 294 8.29 -58.30 10.83
C ARG A 294 7.39 -58.91 9.76
N SER A 295 7.64 -58.59 8.50
CA SER A 295 6.93 -59.22 7.39
C SER A 295 7.24 -60.72 7.36
N GLN A 296 6.21 -61.54 7.55
CA GLN A 296 6.32 -63.00 7.38
C GLN A 296 6.36 -63.35 5.88
N GLY A 297 7.43 -62.92 5.21
CA GLY A 297 7.83 -63.50 3.92
C GLY A 297 8.22 -64.95 4.14
N ALA A 298 7.68 -65.86 3.32
CA ALA A 298 7.81 -67.30 3.53
C ALA A 298 9.27 -67.79 3.64
N HIS A 299 9.49 -68.81 4.49
CA HIS A 299 10.81 -69.41 4.71
C HIS A 299 11.41 -70.02 3.43
N ARG A 300 12.17 -69.23 2.67
CA ARG A 300 13.29 -69.74 1.87
C ARG A 300 14.58 -69.49 2.65
N ALA A 301 15.09 -70.54 3.29
CA ALA A 301 16.36 -70.52 3.98
C ALA A 301 17.52 -70.47 2.95
N THR A 302 17.76 -69.28 2.38
CA THR A 302 19.01 -68.95 1.69
C THR A 302 20.13 -68.97 2.71
N ARG A 303 20.64 -70.18 2.97
CA ARG A 303 21.78 -70.48 3.84
C ARG A 303 23.00 -69.71 3.31
N VAL A 304 23.19 -68.47 3.77
CA VAL A 304 24.26 -67.58 3.32
C VAL A 304 25.60 -68.23 3.63
N ARG A 305 26.33 -68.56 2.56
CA ARG A 305 27.68 -69.11 2.62
C ARG A 305 28.70 -67.99 2.53
N CYS A 306 29.78 -68.13 3.27
CA CYS A 306 30.89 -67.22 3.22
C CYS A 306 31.69 -67.42 1.93
N TRP A 307 31.85 -66.35 1.14
CA TRP A 307 32.60 -66.38 -0.12
C TRP A 307 34.11 -66.62 0.05
N ASN A 308 34.61 -66.67 1.29
CA ASN A 308 36.01 -66.99 1.62
C ASN A 308 36.24 -68.46 2.04
N CYS A 309 35.22 -69.16 2.54
CA CYS A 309 35.39 -70.51 3.10
C CYS A 309 34.24 -71.50 2.85
N GLY A 310 33.19 -71.12 2.11
CA GLY A 310 32.03 -71.96 1.77
C GLY A 310 31.08 -72.30 2.92
N GLU A 311 31.53 -72.17 4.17
CA GLU A 311 30.73 -72.42 5.38
C GLU A 311 29.59 -71.42 5.54
N SER A 312 28.51 -71.87 6.18
CA SER A 312 27.26 -71.11 6.26
C SER A 312 27.01 -70.47 7.61
N GLY A 313 26.43 -69.28 7.61
CA GLY A 313 26.08 -68.52 8.82
C GLY A 313 26.87 -67.21 8.99
N HIS A 314 27.82 -66.93 8.09
CA HIS A 314 28.53 -65.66 8.02
C HIS A 314 28.89 -65.30 6.58
N ILE A 315 29.35 -64.07 6.37
CA ILE A 315 29.80 -63.51 5.08
C ILE A 315 31.29 -63.17 5.14
N GLN A 316 31.93 -62.97 3.99
CA GLN A 316 33.39 -62.79 3.85
C GLN A 316 34.00 -61.78 4.83
N ARG A 317 33.39 -60.59 4.99
CA ARG A 317 33.82 -59.54 5.94
C ARG A 317 33.74 -59.91 7.44
N MET A 318 33.20 -61.08 7.76
CA MET A 318 33.05 -61.65 9.11
C MET A 318 33.67 -63.06 9.19
N CYS A 319 34.48 -63.46 8.20
CA CYS A 319 35.19 -64.73 8.22
C CYS A 319 36.37 -64.68 9.18
N ARG A 320 36.55 -65.73 9.99
CA ARG A 320 37.68 -65.86 10.92
C ARG A 320 38.92 -66.52 10.29
N ARG A 321 38.88 -66.90 9.00
CA ARG A 321 40.04 -67.39 8.23
C ARG A 321 40.59 -66.28 7.34
N THR A 322 41.91 -66.11 7.30
CA THR A 322 42.58 -65.16 6.41
C THR A 322 42.46 -65.59 4.94
N PRO A 323 42.36 -64.65 3.98
CA PRO A 323 42.02 -64.95 2.59
C PRO A 323 43.26 -65.37 1.75
N ASN A 324 43.99 -66.39 2.17
CA ASN A 324 44.89 -67.12 1.28
C ASN A 324 45.18 -68.56 1.76
N GLN A 325 44.37 -69.52 1.31
CA GLN A 325 44.70 -70.95 1.25
C GLN A 325 43.70 -71.63 0.30
N GLN A 326 43.90 -71.40 -1.01
CA GLN A 326 43.21 -72.15 -2.05
C GLN A 326 43.99 -73.42 -2.35
N GLU A 327 43.52 -74.57 -1.87
CA GLU A 327 43.88 -75.87 -2.45
C GLU A 327 42.60 -76.65 -2.78
N ALA A 328 42.67 -77.42 -3.87
CA ALA A 328 41.48 -77.93 -4.55
C ALA A 328 41.11 -79.36 -4.13
N ILE A 329 39.81 -79.64 -4.10
CA ILE A 329 39.29 -80.99 -4.30
C ILE A 329 38.24 -80.90 -5.42
N GLN A 330 38.49 -81.62 -6.52
CA GLN A 330 37.64 -81.66 -7.71
C GLN A 330 36.70 -82.88 -7.70
N HIS A 331 35.69 -82.86 -8.59
CA HIS A 331 34.71 -83.92 -8.84
C HIS A 331 33.69 -84.13 -7.68
N ARG A 332 32.42 -84.49 -7.92
CA ARG A 332 31.62 -84.84 -9.12
C ARG A 332 30.16 -84.30 -8.85
N SER A 333 29.21 -84.17 -9.77
CA SER A 333 29.10 -84.60 -11.18
C SER A 333 28.06 -83.77 -11.99
N GLU A 334 28.03 -84.01 -13.31
CA GLU A 334 26.91 -83.88 -14.28
C GLU A 334 26.08 -82.57 -14.50
N THR A 335 26.32 -81.97 -15.68
CA THR A 335 25.34 -81.50 -16.70
C THR A 335 24.55 -80.17 -16.56
N GLY A 336 24.27 -79.53 -17.72
CA GLY A 336 23.43 -78.33 -17.89
C GLY A 336 24.16 -76.99 -17.69
N ALA A 337 25.02 -76.47 -18.58
CA ALA A 337 24.92 -76.34 -20.05
C ALA A 337 23.72 -75.48 -20.53
N TRP A 338 23.93 -74.16 -20.66
CA TRP A 338 23.35 -73.26 -21.67
C TRP A 338 24.39 -72.14 -21.98
N PRO A 339 24.41 -71.52 -23.18
CA PRO A 339 25.62 -70.91 -23.75
C PRO A 339 25.70 -69.38 -23.64
N GLY A 340 26.91 -68.85 -23.81
CA GLY A 340 27.19 -67.43 -24.03
C GLY A 340 26.92 -66.97 -25.46
N ALA A 341 26.86 -65.65 -25.67
CA ALA A 341 26.40 -65.02 -26.89
C ALA A 341 27.35 -65.14 -28.11
N ASN A 342 26.74 -65.05 -29.29
CA ASN A 342 27.22 -64.50 -30.57
C ASN A 342 28.70 -64.68 -30.97
N GLY A 343 28.92 -65.41 -32.07
CA GLY A 343 30.22 -65.50 -32.76
C GLY A 343 30.44 -64.41 -33.83
N TYR A 344 31.03 -64.84 -34.95
CA TYR A 344 31.85 -64.06 -35.90
C TYR A 344 33.25 -63.74 -35.32
N GLN A 345 34.36 -64.00 -36.01
CA GLN A 345 34.53 -64.30 -37.44
C GLN A 345 35.77 -65.18 -37.67
N GLU A 346 35.74 -66.05 -38.68
CA GLU A 346 36.86 -66.25 -39.61
C GLU A 346 36.39 -66.99 -40.87
N ASN A 347 36.59 -66.36 -42.03
CA ASN A 347 36.33 -66.81 -43.42
C ASN A 347 34.97 -67.45 -43.73
#